data_AF-A8Q402-F1
#
_entry.id   AF-A8Q402-F1
#
_cell.length_a   1.000
_cell.length_b   1.000
_cell.length_c   1.000
_cell.angle_alpha   90.00
_cell.angle_beta   90.00
_cell.angle_gamma   90.00
#
_symmetry.space_group_name_H-M   'P 1'
#
loop_
_entity.id
_entity.type
_entity.pdbx_description
1 polymer ?
#
loop_
_entity_poly.entity_id
_entity_poly.type
_entity_poly.pdbx_seq_one_letter_code
_entity_poly.pdbx_strand_id
1 'polypeptide(L)'
;MSLSQLQVFHAGLPVPPEYNPIRILLKHTPRLLEVFPQLRLSENVFTRVLGPVGARVYEYPMPDISFEDIADEGTRLIFDTFVLSFIVIFLYRSTLSLSPMTHRFFTFILSSIIMMWPFFMIPGKALSVSYIRAAIAFRFSLLTWDMFEIRSREEVQKWTFPITYSHLTLLPVEKADLDEFKRVKGYPRNQRLASLKKVPSAALSLVVSQLLLPFFTPRQMLEQQSWPSYLINVFIQGFALYFALASGGNLATSLLGVVLGVEQLPMFENPFFTTNIRTFWSRWNRAIASVLHRIVFGGKNTNIRHASHSTTNEKGKQKDGSVGAAKQHPRPDARFFQKSLQAVLTFFVSGMLHEYLLYFGSPGLYGWQTLFFILNGLMTVVSTYCRKFHPDLVARTPVFVRWLLMMIFFEFVCILFFIPFQRTNMLAEMQMVGQGMLFPRYAQPRRATYVYFLDN
;
A
#
# COMPACT_ATOMS: atom_id res chain seq x y z
N MET A 1 10.97 32.13 26.73
CA MET A 1 9.83 31.25 26.44
C MET A 1 10.35 29.85 26.21
N SER A 2 10.02 28.90 27.08
CA SER A 2 10.45 27.50 26.91
C SER A 2 9.73 26.88 25.71
N LEU A 3 10.45 26.04 24.95
CA LEU A 3 9.90 25.23 23.85
C LEU A 3 8.73 24.31 24.27
N SER A 4 8.47 24.18 25.58
CA SER A 4 7.31 23.47 26.13
C SER A 4 5.98 24.25 26.06
N GLN A 5 6.00 25.57 25.81
CA GLN A 5 4.78 26.40 25.75
C GLN A 5 4.32 26.75 24.33
N LEU A 6 5.01 26.27 23.29
CA LEU A 6 4.55 26.33 21.89
C LEU A 6 3.65 25.15 21.51
N GLN A 7 3.24 24.33 22.49
CA GLN A 7 2.17 23.36 22.29
C GLN A 7 0.83 24.08 22.21
N VAL A 8 0.06 23.71 21.19
CA VAL A 8 -1.33 24.12 20.85
C VAL A 8 -1.41 25.06 19.64
N PHE A 9 -0.85 24.62 18.51
CA PHE A 9 -1.50 24.83 17.22
C PHE A 9 -2.06 23.50 16.74
N HIS A 10 -3.38 23.34 16.93
CA HIS A 10 -4.11 22.17 16.47
C HIS A 10 -4.45 22.31 14.98
N ALA A 11 -3.71 21.63 14.12
CA ALA A 11 -4.17 21.38 12.77
C ALA A 11 -5.11 20.17 12.81
N GLY A 12 -6.40 20.44 12.53
CA GLY A 12 -7.56 19.62 12.90
C GLY A 12 -8.10 20.05 14.26
N LEU A 13 -9.34 20.57 14.32
CA LEU A 13 -9.96 20.98 15.59
C LEU A 13 -9.91 19.79 16.57
N PRO A 14 -9.26 19.90 17.74
CA PRO A 14 -9.26 18.86 18.75
C PRO A 14 -10.68 18.83 19.31
N VAL A 15 -11.56 18.11 18.64
CA VAL A 15 -12.92 17.98 19.11
C VAL A 15 -12.84 17.21 20.42
N PRO A 16 -13.26 17.80 21.57
CA PRO A 16 -13.25 17.08 22.84
C PRO A 16 -13.96 15.73 22.68
N PRO A 17 -13.53 14.68 23.40
CA PRO A 17 -14.07 13.34 23.19
C PRO A 17 -15.61 13.27 23.24
N GLU A 18 -16.26 14.12 24.06
CA GLU A 18 -17.71 14.20 24.14
C GLU A 18 -18.41 14.73 22.87
N TYR A 19 -17.73 15.52 22.04
CA TYR A 19 -18.27 16.09 20.79
C TYR A 19 -17.74 15.39 19.54
N ASN A 20 -16.83 14.43 19.71
CA ASN A 20 -16.19 13.76 18.60
C ASN A 20 -17.17 12.76 17.95
N PRO A 21 -17.60 12.97 16.69
CA PRO A 21 -18.65 12.17 16.08
C PRO A 21 -18.27 10.71 15.93
N ILE A 22 -16.98 10.40 15.69
CA ILE A 22 -16.56 8.99 15.59
C ILE A 22 -16.58 8.32 16.97
N ARG A 23 -16.21 9.03 18.05
CA ARG A 23 -16.26 8.48 19.40
C ARG A 23 -17.70 8.27 19.86
N ILE A 24 -18.61 9.21 19.53
CA ILE A 24 -20.05 9.07 19.76
C ILE A 24 -20.58 7.85 18.99
N LEU A 25 -20.28 7.74 17.69
CA LEU A 25 -20.72 6.60 16.89
C LEU A 25 -20.21 5.28 17.48
N LEU A 26 -18.91 5.20 17.78
CA LEU A 26 -18.29 4.01 18.32
C LEU A 26 -18.77 3.67 19.73
N LYS A 27 -19.28 4.62 20.51
CA LYS A 27 -19.95 4.34 21.80
C LYS A 27 -21.26 3.58 21.61
N HIS A 28 -21.96 3.80 20.50
CA HIS A 28 -23.26 3.18 20.20
C HIS A 28 -23.18 1.98 19.26
N THR A 29 -22.05 1.74 18.60
CA THR A 29 -21.85 0.56 17.75
C THR A 29 -21.65 -0.70 18.61
N PRO A 30 -22.53 -1.71 18.55
CA PRO A 30 -22.36 -2.92 19.35
C PRO A 30 -21.12 -3.72 18.89
N ARG A 31 -20.39 -4.32 19.84
CA ARG A 31 -19.27 -5.23 19.54
C ARG A 31 -19.78 -6.64 19.26
N LEU A 32 -19.04 -7.44 18.49
CA LEU A 32 -19.57 -8.75 18.03
C LEU A 32 -19.93 -9.68 19.21
N LEU A 33 -19.09 -9.76 20.24
CA LEU A 33 -19.34 -10.59 21.43
C LEU A 33 -20.30 -9.94 22.45
N GLU A 34 -20.66 -8.67 22.28
CA GLU A 34 -21.80 -8.07 23.02
C GLU A 34 -23.13 -8.57 22.44
N VAL A 35 -23.20 -8.76 21.11
CA VAL A 35 -24.39 -9.27 20.41
C VAL A 35 -24.48 -10.80 20.47
N PHE A 36 -23.34 -11.48 20.32
CA PHE A 36 -23.25 -12.94 20.26
C PHE A 36 -22.30 -13.49 21.33
N PRO A 37 -22.64 -13.40 22.62
CA PRO A 37 -21.77 -13.84 23.72
C PRO A 37 -21.43 -15.34 23.65
N GLN A 38 -22.27 -16.17 23.03
CA GLN A 38 -22.05 -17.60 22.82
C GLN A 38 -20.85 -17.92 21.92
N LEU A 39 -20.36 -16.96 21.14
CA LEU A 39 -19.16 -17.12 20.31
C LEU A 39 -17.86 -16.95 21.11
N ARG A 40 -17.94 -16.54 22.39
CA ARG A 40 -16.77 -16.36 23.24
C ARG A 40 -16.22 -17.71 23.66
N LEU A 41 -14.99 -18.01 23.24
CA LEU A 41 -14.27 -19.20 23.66
C LEU A 41 -13.58 -18.96 25.02
N SER A 42 -13.54 -20.00 25.86
CA SER A 42 -12.85 -19.99 27.17
C SER A 42 -11.33 -19.99 27.06
N GLU A 43 -10.81 -20.47 25.92
CA GLU A 43 -9.39 -20.61 25.64
C GLU A 43 -9.01 -19.82 24.37
N ASN A 44 -7.72 -19.50 24.24
CA ASN A 44 -7.19 -18.84 23.05
C ASN A 44 -7.44 -19.72 21.81
N VAL A 45 -8.12 -19.15 20.81
CA VAL A 45 -8.53 -19.87 19.59
C VAL A 45 -7.33 -20.48 18.86
N PHE A 46 -6.20 -19.78 18.84
CA PHE A 46 -4.99 -20.26 18.18
C PHE A 46 -4.38 -21.45 18.93
N THR A 47 -4.36 -21.43 20.26
CA THR A 47 -3.91 -22.58 21.05
C THR A 47 -4.77 -23.81 20.79
N ARG A 48 -6.11 -23.64 20.77
CA ARG A 48 -7.04 -24.75 20.54
C ARG A 48 -6.96 -25.33 19.12
N VAL A 49 -6.85 -24.47 18.11
CA VAL A 49 -6.90 -24.88 16.69
C VAL A 49 -5.54 -25.30 16.16
N LEU A 50 -4.47 -24.57 16.51
CA LEU A 50 -3.13 -24.78 15.96
C LEU A 50 -2.19 -25.52 16.93
N GLY A 51 -2.52 -25.60 18.22
CA GLY A 51 -1.76 -26.39 19.20
C GLY A 51 -1.56 -27.85 18.80
N PRO A 52 -2.59 -28.58 18.30
CA PRO A 52 -2.44 -29.97 17.86
C PRO A 52 -1.45 -30.18 16.71
N VAL A 53 -1.15 -29.15 15.92
CA VAL A 53 -0.15 -29.19 14.83
C VAL A 53 1.19 -28.59 15.24
N GLY A 54 1.42 -28.40 16.54
CA GLY A 54 2.70 -27.96 17.10
C GLY A 54 2.90 -26.44 17.15
N ALA A 55 1.84 -25.64 16.97
CA ALA A 55 1.94 -24.20 17.17
C ALA A 55 2.00 -23.87 18.67
N ARG A 56 2.83 -22.87 19.01
CA ARG A 56 2.88 -22.26 20.33
C ARG A 56 2.33 -20.85 20.27
N VAL A 57 1.77 -20.42 21.39
CA VAL A 57 1.17 -19.10 21.54
C VAL A 57 1.91 -18.34 22.63
N TYR A 58 2.41 -17.15 22.28
CA TYR A 58 3.01 -16.20 23.20
C TYR A 58 2.13 -14.95 23.27
N GLU A 59 1.77 -14.53 24.47
CA GLU A 59 1.01 -13.30 24.66
C GLU A 59 1.93 -12.18 25.14
N TYR A 60 1.76 -10.99 24.59
CA TYR A 60 2.60 -9.83 24.92
C TYR A 60 1.74 -8.57 25.12
N PRO A 61 2.21 -7.58 25.91
CA PRO A 61 1.43 -6.37 26.18
C PRO A 61 1.14 -5.58 24.91
N MET A 62 -0.10 -5.12 24.77
CA MET A 62 -0.51 -4.21 23.70
C MET A 62 0.09 -2.81 23.89
N PRO A 63 0.26 -2.03 22.81
CA PRO A 63 0.48 -0.59 22.92
C PRO A 63 -0.65 0.08 23.70
N ASP A 64 -0.34 1.13 24.47
CA ASP A 64 -1.31 1.89 25.26
C ASP A 64 -2.13 2.85 24.38
N ILE A 65 -2.99 2.25 23.55
CA ILE A 65 -3.87 2.94 22.62
C ILE A 65 -5.21 2.22 22.52
N SER A 66 -6.31 2.98 22.49
CA SER A 66 -7.65 2.42 22.30
C SER A 66 -8.02 2.32 20.81
N PHE A 67 -8.96 1.44 20.49
CA PHE A 67 -9.54 1.38 19.15
C PHE A 67 -10.21 2.72 18.77
N GLU A 68 -10.83 3.41 19.73
CA GLU A 68 -11.43 4.73 19.57
C GLU A 68 -10.40 5.79 19.18
N ASP A 69 -9.18 5.72 19.73
CA ASP A 69 -8.08 6.63 19.36
C ASP A 69 -7.64 6.42 17.90
N ILE A 70 -7.46 5.16 17.48
CA ILE A 70 -7.09 4.82 16.09
C ILE A 70 -8.17 5.30 15.11
N ALA A 71 -9.45 5.09 15.45
CA ALA A 71 -10.57 5.49 14.61
C ALA A 71 -10.71 7.02 14.50
N ASP A 72 -10.48 7.75 15.59
CA ASP A 72 -10.43 9.21 15.63
C ASP A 72 -9.31 9.75 14.75
N GLU A 73 -8.09 9.28 14.93
CA GLU A 73 -6.95 9.70 14.11
C GLU A 73 -7.13 9.35 12.63
N GLY A 74 -7.68 8.17 12.33
CA GLY A 74 -8.02 7.77 10.96
C GLY A 74 -9.10 8.67 10.33
N THR A 75 -10.09 9.11 11.12
CA THR A 75 -11.14 10.03 10.64
C THR A 75 -10.57 11.41 10.34
N ARG A 76 -9.69 11.93 11.20
CA ARG A 76 -8.97 13.19 10.95
C ARG A 76 -8.12 13.11 9.70
N LEU A 77 -7.38 12.01 9.53
CA LEU A 77 -6.59 11.77 8.31
C LEU A 77 -7.45 11.83 7.04
N ILE A 78 -8.64 11.22 7.04
CA ILE A 78 -9.58 11.32 5.92
C ILE A 78 -9.98 12.78 5.69
N PHE A 79 -10.38 13.49 6.74
CA PHE A 79 -10.77 14.90 6.64
C PHE A 79 -9.65 15.77 6.06
N ASP A 80 -8.42 15.56 6.50
CA ASP A 80 -7.26 16.28 5.98
C ASP A 80 -7.09 16.06 4.48
N THR A 81 -7.29 14.84 3.97
CA THR A 81 -7.22 14.59 2.52
C THR A 81 -8.30 15.34 1.74
N PHE A 82 -9.48 15.57 2.32
CA PHE A 82 -10.53 16.40 1.70
C PHE A 82 -10.08 17.86 1.64
N VAL A 83 -9.58 18.40 2.75
CA VAL A 83 -9.09 19.79 2.83
C VAL A 83 -7.94 20.02 1.84
N LEU A 84 -6.95 19.13 1.82
CA LEU A 84 -5.84 19.20 0.86
C LEU A 84 -6.34 19.14 -0.58
N SER A 85 -7.32 18.30 -0.89
CA SER A 85 -7.90 18.23 -2.22
C SER A 85 -8.55 19.55 -2.64
N PHE A 86 -9.28 20.23 -1.74
CA PHE A 86 -9.84 21.55 -2.03
C PHE A 86 -8.74 22.59 -2.29
N ILE A 87 -7.68 22.60 -1.47
CA ILE A 87 -6.53 23.50 -1.64
C ILE A 87 -5.86 23.26 -2.99
N VAL A 88 -5.57 22.00 -3.33
CA VAL A 88 -4.94 21.64 -4.60
C VAL A 88 -5.81 22.00 -5.80
N ILE A 89 -7.13 21.78 -5.73
CA ILE A 89 -8.07 22.19 -6.79
C ILE A 89 -8.10 23.71 -6.97
N PHE A 90 -8.15 24.45 -5.87
CA PHE A 90 -8.13 25.91 -5.90
C PHE A 90 -6.83 26.43 -6.51
N LEU A 91 -5.69 25.94 -6.04
CA LEU A 91 -4.37 26.36 -6.55
C LEU A 91 -4.15 25.96 -8.01
N TYR A 92 -4.62 24.78 -8.43
CA TYR A 92 -4.59 24.38 -9.84
C TYR A 92 -5.29 25.42 -10.69
N ARG A 93 -6.55 25.77 -10.35
CA ARG A 93 -7.35 26.73 -11.10
C ARG A 93 -6.72 28.13 -11.12
N SER A 94 -6.19 28.58 -9.98
CA SER A 94 -5.57 29.91 -9.84
C SER A 94 -4.24 30.04 -10.60
N THR A 95 -3.58 28.93 -10.92
CA THR A 95 -2.28 28.93 -11.60
C THR A 95 -2.36 28.63 -13.10
N LEU A 96 -3.55 28.32 -13.64
CA LEU A 96 -3.74 27.95 -15.05
C LEU A 96 -3.29 28.99 -16.07
N SER A 97 -3.46 30.28 -15.76
CA SER A 97 -3.12 31.41 -16.63
C SER A 97 -1.64 31.80 -16.55
N LEU A 98 -0.88 31.23 -15.60
CA LEU A 98 0.53 31.56 -15.41
C LEU A 98 1.40 30.96 -16.51
N SER A 99 2.61 31.51 -16.65
CA SER A 99 3.62 30.96 -17.56
C SER A 99 3.95 29.51 -17.19
N PRO A 100 4.33 28.64 -18.15
CA PRO A 100 4.65 27.24 -17.86
C PRO A 100 5.75 27.05 -16.81
N MET A 101 6.74 27.94 -16.78
CA MET A 101 7.83 27.88 -15.80
C MET A 101 7.33 28.26 -14.40
N THR A 102 6.52 29.31 -14.30
CA THR A 102 5.90 29.74 -13.04
C THR A 102 4.95 28.66 -12.51
N HIS A 103 4.14 28.06 -13.39
CA HIS A 103 3.24 26.95 -13.04
C HIS A 103 4.00 25.75 -12.45
N ARG A 104 5.10 25.34 -13.10
CA ARG A 104 5.98 24.28 -12.61
C ARG A 104 6.58 24.58 -11.25
N PHE A 105 7.06 25.80 -11.06
CA PHE A 105 7.65 26.24 -9.80
C PHE A 105 6.62 26.18 -8.65
N PHE A 106 5.40 26.71 -8.86
CA PHE A 106 4.33 26.59 -7.88
C PHE A 106 3.93 25.15 -7.61
N THR A 107 3.85 24.32 -8.65
CA THR A 107 3.54 22.88 -8.50
C THR A 107 4.59 22.17 -7.65
N PHE A 108 5.86 22.47 -7.88
CA PHE A 108 6.97 21.91 -7.10
C PHE A 108 6.88 22.32 -5.62
N ILE A 109 6.65 23.60 -5.34
CA ILE A 109 6.47 24.11 -3.98
C ILE A 109 5.28 23.44 -3.31
N LEU A 110 4.12 23.41 -3.97
CA LEU A 110 2.90 22.80 -3.45
C LEU A 110 3.12 21.31 -3.14
N SER A 111 3.72 20.57 -4.07
CA SER A 111 4.03 19.14 -3.87
C SER A 111 4.98 18.93 -2.70
N SER A 112 5.97 19.80 -2.52
CA SER A 112 6.91 19.76 -1.40
C SER A 112 6.22 20.06 -0.06
N ILE A 113 5.32 21.05 -0.02
CA ILE A 113 4.53 21.36 1.18
C ILE A 113 3.61 20.19 1.54
N ILE A 114 2.95 19.57 0.56
CA ILE A 114 2.10 18.39 0.78
C ILE A 114 2.93 17.21 1.29
N MET A 115 4.13 16.99 0.76
CA MET A 115 5.06 15.98 1.29
C MET A 115 5.42 16.24 2.75
N MET A 116 5.64 17.50 3.11
CA MET A 116 5.98 17.91 4.47
C MET A 116 4.78 18.01 5.41
N TRP A 117 3.55 17.88 4.88
CA TRP A 117 2.33 18.08 5.65
C TRP A 117 2.27 17.31 6.98
N PRO A 118 2.73 16.05 7.08
CA PRO A 118 2.74 15.32 8.35
C PRO A 118 3.58 15.99 9.46
N PHE A 119 4.60 16.80 9.12
CA PHE A 119 5.40 17.55 10.10
C PHE A 119 4.64 18.74 10.72
N PHE A 120 3.63 19.26 10.02
CA PHE A 120 2.82 20.38 10.52
C PHE A 120 1.63 19.91 11.36
N MET A 121 1.42 18.60 11.45
CA MET A 121 0.32 18.01 12.21
C MET A 121 0.79 17.60 13.60
N ILE A 122 -0.12 17.64 14.56
CA ILE A 122 0.13 17.08 15.89
C ILE A 122 0.33 15.55 15.75
N PRO A 123 1.40 14.98 16.33
CA PRO A 123 1.59 13.54 16.38
C PRO A 123 0.42 12.87 17.09
N GLY A 124 -0.14 11.84 16.47
CA GLY A 124 -1.14 10.97 17.10
C GLY A 124 -0.49 9.94 18.03
N LYS A 125 -1.31 9.23 18.79
CA LYS A 125 -0.89 8.04 19.53
C LYS A 125 -0.69 6.83 18.61
N ALA A 126 -1.46 6.75 17.52
CA ALA A 126 -1.40 5.60 16.62
C ALA A 126 -0.20 5.71 15.67
N LEU A 127 0.77 4.84 15.89
CA LEU A 127 1.97 4.74 15.06
C LEU A 127 1.62 4.35 13.62
N SER A 128 0.68 3.41 13.46
CA SER A 128 0.20 2.98 12.16
C SER A 128 -0.52 4.08 11.38
N VAL A 129 -1.33 4.91 12.05
CA VAL A 129 -2.01 6.04 11.38
C VAL A 129 -1.00 7.10 10.97
N SER A 130 0.00 7.36 11.82
CA SER A 130 1.11 8.29 11.51
C SER A 130 1.93 7.80 10.31
N TYR A 131 2.23 6.50 10.25
CA TYR A 131 2.87 5.87 9.09
C TYR A 131 2.02 6.03 7.81
N ILE A 132 0.71 5.74 7.89
CA ILE A 132 -0.22 5.87 6.74
C ILE A 132 -0.36 7.33 6.31
N ARG A 133 -0.37 8.30 7.24
CA ARG A 133 -0.41 9.73 6.94
C ARG A 133 0.79 10.14 6.08
N ALA A 134 2.00 9.70 6.45
CA ALA A 134 3.21 9.93 5.65
C ALA A 134 3.12 9.27 4.25
N ALA A 135 2.60 8.04 4.17
CA ALA A 135 2.38 7.36 2.89
C ALA A 135 1.39 8.11 1.98
N ILE A 136 0.30 8.64 2.54
CA ILE A 136 -0.68 9.45 1.82
C ILE A 136 -0.06 10.77 1.38
N ALA A 137 0.67 11.48 2.25
CA ALA A 137 1.36 12.73 1.91
C ALA A 137 2.32 12.55 0.73
N PHE A 138 3.12 11.48 0.76
CA PHE A 138 4.00 11.11 -0.35
C PHE A 138 3.20 10.91 -1.65
N ARG A 139 2.20 10.04 -1.61
CA ARG A 139 1.42 9.72 -2.80
C ARG A 139 0.67 10.94 -3.35
N PHE A 140 0.08 11.73 -2.47
CA PHE A 140 -0.67 12.94 -2.81
C PHE A 140 0.26 13.93 -3.52
N SER A 141 1.48 14.15 -3.02
CA SER A 141 2.45 15.04 -3.67
C SER A 141 2.77 14.62 -5.11
N LEU A 142 2.94 13.31 -5.36
CA LEU A 142 3.18 12.79 -6.71
C LEU A 142 1.97 12.98 -7.63
N LEU A 143 0.76 12.84 -7.10
CA LEU A 143 -0.47 12.99 -7.88
C LEU A 143 -0.83 14.45 -8.13
N THR A 144 -0.44 15.35 -7.24
CA THR A 144 -0.43 16.79 -7.54
C THR A 144 0.46 17.08 -8.74
N TRP A 145 1.68 16.54 -8.77
CA TRP A 145 2.55 16.67 -9.94
C TRP A 145 1.95 16.02 -11.20
N ASP A 146 1.38 14.81 -11.09
CA ASP A 146 0.70 14.14 -12.21
C ASP A 146 -0.42 15.01 -12.80
N MET A 147 -1.26 15.58 -11.93
CA MET A 147 -2.39 16.40 -12.34
C MET A 147 -1.96 17.71 -13.00
N PHE A 148 -0.92 18.38 -12.49
CA PHE A 148 -0.50 19.69 -13.00
C PHE A 148 0.38 19.58 -14.25
N GLU A 149 1.29 18.60 -14.30
CA GLU A 149 2.36 18.57 -15.32
C GLU A 149 2.27 17.41 -16.31
N ILE A 150 1.62 16.29 -15.97
CA ILE A 150 1.57 15.09 -16.82
C ILE A 150 0.23 14.98 -17.56
N ARG A 151 -0.89 15.21 -16.86
CA ARG A 151 -2.24 15.16 -17.45
C ARG A 151 -2.49 16.38 -18.33
N SER A 152 -3.32 16.21 -19.36
CA SER A 152 -3.67 17.34 -20.21
C SER A 152 -4.63 18.29 -19.49
N ARG A 153 -4.50 19.59 -19.75
CA ARG A 153 -5.36 20.62 -19.14
C ARG A 153 -6.84 20.36 -19.42
N GLU A 154 -7.17 19.97 -20.65
CA GLU A 154 -8.52 19.64 -21.08
C GLU A 154 -9.12 18.44 -20.32
N GLU A 155 -8.28 17.46 -19.97
CA GLU A 155 -8.70 16.30 -19.20
C GLU A 155 -9.06 16.72 -17.77
N VAL A 156 -8.15 17.43 -17.10
CA VAL A 156 -8.31 17.83 -15.69
C VAL A 156 -9.45 18.83 -15.51
N GLN A 157 -9.66 19.76 -16.45
CA GLN A 157 -10.76 20.72 -16.38
C GLN A 157 -12.15 20.06 -16.46
N LYS A 158 -12.25 18.86 -17.04
CA LYS A 158 -13.50 18.10 -17.12
C LYS A 158 -13.78 17.30 -15.84
N TRP A 159 -12.83 17.23 -14.90
CA TRP A 159 -13.02 16.48 -13.67
C TRP A 159 -13.95 17.21 -12.69
N THR A 160 -14.93 16.47 -12.18
CA THR A 160 -15.73 16.89 -11.03
C THR A 160 -14.95 16.65 -9.73
N PHE A 161 -15.38 17.25 -8.63
CA PHE A 161 -14.72 17.06 -7.34
C PHE A 161 -14.53 15.57 -6.94
N PRO A 162 -15.55 14.69 -7.06
CA PRO A 162 -15.35 13.26 -6.76
C PRO A 162 -14.28 12.58 -7.60
N ILE A 163 -14.15 12.96 -8.88
CA ILE A 163 -13.14 12.43 -9.80
C ILE A 163 -11.76 12.95 -9.41
N THR A 164 -11.62 14.27 -9.19
CA THR A 164 -10.35 14.87 -8.79
C THR A 164 -9.87 14.32 -7.45
N TYR A 165 -10.76 14.25 -6.45
CA TYR A 165 -10.45 13.66 -5.14
C TYR A 165 -9.98 12.21 -5.30
N SER A 166 -10.68 11.41 -6.11
CA SER A 166 -10.28 10.02 -6.37
C SER A 166 -8.91 9.95 -7.02
N HIS A 167 -8.60 10.82 -7.98
CA HIS A 167 -7.29 10.85 -8.62
C HIS A 167 -6.16 11.27 -7.67
N LEU A 168 -6.42 12.14 -6.70
CA LEU A 168 -5.41 12.60 -5.73
C LEU A 168 -5.19 11.63 -4.56
N THR A 169 -6.22 10.89 -4.13
CA THR A 169 -6.18 10.12 -2.88
C THR A 169 -6.41 8.62 -3.07
N LEU A 170 -7.12 8.20 -4.11
CA LEU A 170 -7.51 6.81 -4.39
C LEU A 170 -6.92 6.33 -5.73
N LEU A 171 -7.52 5.32 -6.37
CA LEU A 171 -7.04 4.75 -7.63
C LEU A 171 -8.22 4.53 -8.59
N PRO A 172 -8.77 5.59 -9.20
CA PRO A 172 -9.99 5.49 -9.98
C PRO A 172 -9.78 4.70 -11.27
N VAL A 173 -10.85 4.05 -11.74
CA VAL A 173 -10.90 3.51 -13.11
C VAL A 173 -10.82 4.68 -14.10
N GLU A 174 -9.90 4.58 -15.06
CA GLU A 174 -9.69 5.63 -16.04
C GLU A 174 -10.87 5.75 -17.00
N LYS A 175 -11.15 6.98 -17.45
CA LYS A 175 -12.27 7.26 -18.38
C LYS A 175 -12.21 6.39 -19.63
N ALA A 176 -11.00 6.16 -20.18
CA ALA A 176 -10.80 5.30 -21.35
C ALA A 176 -11.35 3.88 -21.16
N ASP A 177 -11.21 3.29 -19.96
CA ASP A 177 -11.74 1.96 -19.67
C ASP A 177 -13.28 1.97 -19.52
N LEU A 178 -13.86 3.07 -19.04
CA LEU A 178 -15.31 3.26 -18.96
C LEU A 178 -15.94 3.44 -20.34
N ASP A 179 -15.30 4.23 -21.20
CA ASP A 179 -15.74 4.46 -22.58
C ASP A 179 -15.67 3.16 -23.39
N GLU A 180 -14.61 2.38 -23.22
CA GLU A 180 -14.48 1.05 -23.84
C GLU A 180 -15.55 0.08 -23.34
N PHE A 181 -15.83 0.06 -22.03
CA PHE A 181 -16.93 -0.75 -21.50
C PHE A 181 -18.27 -0.36 -22.14
N LYS A 182 -18.55 0.93 -22.27
CA LYS A 182 -19.77 1.44 -22.92
C LYS A 182 -19.83 1.02 -24.39
N ARG A 183 -18.70 1.09 -25.11
CA ARG A 183 -18.60 0.66 -26.51
C ARG A 183 -18.92 -0.83 -26.67
N VAL A 184 -18.39 -1.68 -25.80
CA VAL A 184 -18.56 -3.15 -25.89
C VAL A 184 -19.92 -3.62 -25.39
N LYS A 185 -20.45 -3.02 -24.32
CA LYS A 185 -21.71 -3.46 -23.69
C LYS A 185 -22.95 -2.70 -24.16
N GLY A 186 -22.79 -1.56 -24.83
CA GLY A 186 -23.89 -0.74 -25.32
C GLY A 186 -24.58 0.13 -24.26
N TYR A 187 -24.14 0.07 -22.99
CA TYR A 187 -24.70 0.86 -21.89
C TYR A 187 -23.61 1.33 -20.91
N PRO A 188 -23.82 2.45 -20.19
CA PRO A 188 -22.84 2.98 -19.24
C PRO A 188 -22.70 2.10 -18.00
N ARG A 189 -21.48 2.00 -17.46
CA ARG A 189 -21.20 1.23 -16.24
C ARG A 189 -21.71 1.97 -15.00
N ASN A 190 -22.56 1.33 -14.20
CA ASN A 190 -22.91 1.84 -12.88
C ASN A 190 -21.75 1.62 -11.90
N GLN A 191 -21.00 2.69 -11.65
CA GLN A 191 -19.79 2.67 -10.83
C GLN A 191 -20.07 2.44 -9.33
N ARG A 192 -21.18 2.97 -8.79
CA ARG A 192 -21.57 2.71 -7.38
C ARG A 192 -21.84 1.24 -7.14
N LEU A 193 -22.62 0.63 -8.04
CA LEU A 193 -22.92 -0.79 -7.96
C LEU A 193 -21.66 -1.66 -8.16
N ALA A 194 -20.76 -1.27 -9.06
CA ALA A 194 -19.49 -1.96 -9.25
C ALA A 194 -18.59 -1.91 -8.00
N SER A 195 -18.56 -0.78 -7.29
CA SER A 195 -17.86 -0.63 -6.01
C SER A 195 -18.54 -1.43 -4.90
N LEU A 196 -19.87 -1.39 -4.80
CA LEU A 196 -20.64 -2.13 -3.79
C LEU A 196 -20.42 -3.64 -3.91
N LYS A 197 -20.37 -4.18 -5.13
CA LYS A 197 -20.09 -5.60 -5.39
C LYS A 197 -18.74 -6.09 -4.85
N LYS A 198 -17.76 -5.19 -4.64
CA LYS A 198 -16.43 -5.53 -4.11
C LYS A 198 -16.38 -5.57 -2.58
N VAL A 199 -17.35 -4.93 -1.89
CA VAL A 199 -17.36 -4.80 -0.43
C VAL A 199 -17.41 -6.16 0.29
N PRO A 200 -18.29 -7.12 -0.08
CA PRO A 200 -18.35 -8.41 0.62
C PRO A 200 -17.02 -9.19 0.55
N SER A 201 -16.40 -9.26 -0.62
CA SER A 201 -15.10 -9.93 -0.78
C SER A 201 -13.98 -9.24 -0.01
N ALA A 202 -14.00 -7.90 0.08
CA ALA A 202 -13.02 -7.14 0.84
C ALA A 202 -13.20 -7.35 2.36
N ALA A 203 -14.45 -7.38 2.84
CA ALA A 203 -14.78 -7.67 4.24
C ALA A 203 -14.35 -9.09 4.65
N LEU A 204 -14.62 -10.10 3.81
CA LEU A 204 -14.15 -11.47 4.06
C LEU A 204 -12.62 -11.54 4.12
N SER A 205 -11.95 -10.86 3.19
CA SER A 205 -10.48 -10.80 3.18
C SER A 205 -9.91 -10.09 4.41
N LEU A 206 -10.66 -9.15 5.01
CA LEU A 206 -10.27 -8.48 6.25
C LEU A 206 -10.32 -9.43 7.45
N VAL A 207 -11.30 -10.34 7.50
CA VAL A 207 -11.35 -11.41 8.52
C VAL A 207 -10.12 -12.30 8.40
N VAL A 208 -9.76 -12.72 7.18
CA VAL A 208 -8.53 -13.50 6.94
C VAL A 208 -7.29 -12.73 7.37
N SER A 209 -7.21 -11.43 7.06
CA SER A 209 -6.11 -10.59 7.54
C SER A 209 -5.98 -10.62 9.06
N GLN A 210 -7.08 -10.46 9.80
CA GLN A 210 -7.07 -10.47 11.27
C GLN A 210 -6.61 -11.81 11.86
N LEU A 211 -6.95 -12.93 11.21
CA LEU A 211 -6.46 -14.26 11.60
C LEU A 211 -4.95 -14.44 11.35
N LEU A 212 -4.37 -13.68 10.42
CA LEU A 212 -2.94 -13.75 10.08
C LEU A 212 -2.07 -12.78 10.90
N LEU A 213 -2.67 -11.75 11.52
CA LEU A 213 -1.90 -10.76 12.31
C LEU A 213 -1.11 -11.37 13.48
N PRO A 214 -1.58 -12.44 14.16
CA PRO A 214 -0.81 -13.09 15.22
C PRO A 214 0.48 -13.75 14.76
N PHE A 215 0.78 -13.84 13.47
CA PHE A 215 2.06 -14.38 12.98
C PHE A 215 3.15 -13.31 12.86
N PHE A 216 2.84 -12.02 13.09
CA PHE A 216 3.84 -10.97 13.16
C PHE A 216 4.69 -11.11 14.41
N THR A 217 6.00 -11.33 14.21
CA THR A 217 6.95 -11.50 15.30
C THR A 217 7.02 -10.22 16.15
N PRO A 218 6.70 -10.28 17.45
CA PRO A 218 6.83 -9.13 18.32
C PRO A 218 8.29 -8.91 18.71
N ARG A 219 8.62 -7.69 19.13
CA ARG A 219 9.95 -7.29 19.62
C ARG A 219 10.53 -8.29 20.62
N GLN A 220 9.70 -8.76 21.55
CA GLN A 220 10.09 -9.65 22.63
C GLN A 220 10.61 -11.01 22.13
N MET A 221 10.20 -11.43 20.92
CA MET A 221 10.55 -12.73 20.35
C MET A 221 11.71 -12.66 19.36
N LEU A 222 12.14 -11.46 18.93
CA LEU A 222 13.21 -11.31 17.95
C LEU A 222 14.55 -11.95 18.37
N GLU A 223 14.85 -11.94 19.67
CA GLU A 223 16.10 -12.51 20.22
C GLU A 223 15.91 -13.91 20.83
N GLN A 224 14.66 -14.30 21.09
CA GLN A 224 14.32 -15.52 21.82
C GLN A 224 13.94 -16.68 20.90
N GLN A 225 13.40 -16.36 19.73
CA GLN A 225 12.92 -17.34 18.76
C GLN A 225 14.10 -17.93 17.97
N SER A 226 14.05 -19.24 17.71
CA SER A 226 15.06 -19.88 16.87
C SER A 226 14.99 -19.36 15.42
N TRP A 227 16.12 -19.35 14.72
CA TRP A 227 16.16 -18.87 13.33
C TRP A 227 15.20 -19.61 12.38
N PRO A 228 15.07 -20.96 12.42
CA PRO A 228 14.10 -21.67 11.58
C PRO A 228 12.65 -21.30 11.89
N SER A 229 12.31 -21.18 13.17
CA SER A 229 10.99 -20.70 13.62
C SER A 229 10.71 -19.29 13.07
N TYR A 230 11.69 -18.39 13.16
CA TYR A 230 11.57 -17.02 12.65
C TYR A 230 11.35 -16.98 11.14
N LEU A 231 12.05 -17.78 10.34
CA LEU A 231 11.84 -17.87 8.90
C LEU A 231 10.42 -18.36 8.54
N ILE A 232 9.87 -19.36 9.25
CA ILE A 232 8.48 -19.78 9.02
C ILE A 232 7.51 -18.62 9.27
N ASN A 233 7.74 -17.87 10.36
CA ASN A 233 6.94 -16.70 10.67
C ASN A 233 7.10 -15.60 9.61
N VAL A 234 8.30 -15.33 9.11
CA VAL A 234 8.53 -14.30 8.08
C VAL A 234 7.80 -14.63 6.77
N PHE A 235 7.81 -15.90 6.36
CA PHE A 235 7.02 -16.37 5.22
C PHE A 235 5.54 -16.04 5.39
N ILE A 236 4.96 -16.40 6.55
CA ILE A 236 3.54 -16.14 6.85
C ILE A 236 3.28 -14.63 6.96
N GLN A 237 4.20 -13.85 7.54
CA GLN A 237 4.12 -12.39 7.63
C GLN A 237 4.03 -11.72 6.26
N GLY A 238 4.71 -12.26 5.24
CA GLY A 238 4.57 -11.79 3.86
C GLY A 238 3.13 -11.86 3.36
N PHE A 239 2.44 -12.97 3.63
CA PHE A 239 1.02 -13.13 3.31
C PHE A 239 0.14 -12.26 4.22
N ALA A 240 0.42 -12.20 5.51
CA ALA A 240 -0.32 -11.39 6.47
C ALA A 240 -0.30 -9.91 6.08
N LEU A 241 0.86 -9.38 5.68
CA LEU A 241 1.03 -8.01 5.20
C LEU A 241 0.24 -7.77 3.92
N TYR A 242 0.31 -8.70 2.96
CA TYR A 242 -0.49 -8.61 1.73
C TYR A 242 -1.98 -8.53 2.04
N PHE A 243 -2.50 -9.44 2.86
CA PHE A 243 -3.91 -9.44 3.21
C PHE A 243 -4.29 -8.17 3.94
N ALA A 244 -3.51 -7.71 4.93
CA ALA A 244 -3.77 -6.48 5.67
C ALA A 244 -3.87 -5.25 4.77
N LEU A 245 -2.90 -5.06 3.87
CA LEU A 245 -2.89 -3.92 2.96
C LEU A 245 -3.97 -4.04 1.87
N ALA A 246 -4.14 -5.23 1.29
CA ALA A 246 -5.08 -5.45 0.21
C ALA A 246 -6.52 -5.39 0.69
N SER A 247 -6.87 -6.05 1.80
CA SER A 247 -8.24 -6.05 2.32
C SER A 247 -8.62 -4.67 2.87
N GLY A 248 -7.75 -4.07 3.68
CA GLY A 248 -8.00 -2.74 4.28
C GLY A 248 -8.18 -1.68 3.20
N GLY A 249 -7.26 -1.62 2.24
CA GLY A 249 -7.35 -0.63 1.16
C GLY A 249 -8.46 -0.92 0.15
N ASN A 250 -8.73 -2.18 -0.21
CA ASN A 250 -9.86 -2.49 -1.10
C ASN A 250 -11.21 -2.18 -0.43
N LEU A 251 -11.34 -2.41 0.88
CA LEU A 251 -12.55 -2.06 1.62
C LEU A 251 -12.73 -0.53 1.66
N ALA A 252 -11.70 0.20 2.09
CA ALA A 252 -11.74 1.67 2.16
C ALA A 252 -12.04 2.30 0.79
N THR A 253 -11.31 1.90 -0.26
CA THR A 253 -11.50 2.42 -1.61
C THR A 253 -12.87 2.04 -2.21
N SER A 254 -13.39 0.84 -1.91
CA SER A 254 -14.73 0.44 -2.37
C SER A 254 -15.83 1.22 -1.68
N LEU A 255 -15.73 1.43 -0.36
CA LEU A 255 -16.69 2.25 0.39
C LEU A 255 -16.69 3.71 -0.08
N LEU A 256 -15.50 4.30 -0.23
CA LEU A 256 -15.37 5.64 -0.81
C LEU A 256 -15.88 5.68 -2.25
N GLY A 257 -15.65 4.64 -3.05
CA GLY A 257 -16.18 4.53 -4.40
C GLY A 257 -17.72 4.44 -4.45
N VAL A 258 -18.35 3.82 -3.46
CA VAL A 258 -19.81 3.84 -3.29
C VAL A 258 -20.29 5.24 -2.96
N VAL A 259 -19.64 5.96 -2.04
CA VAL A 259 -20.03 7.33 -1.61
C VAL A 259 -19.83 8.36 -2.74
N LEU A 260 -18.65 8.36 -3.35
CA LEU A 260 -18.24 9.30 -4.40
C LEU A 260 -18.87 8.99 -5.76
N GLY A 261 -19.29 7.75 -5.98
CA GLY A 261 -19.77 7.29 -7.29
C GLY A 261 -18.68 7.11 -8.34
N VAL A 262 -17.43 6.90 -7.88
CA VAL A 262 -16.27 6.66 -8.74
C VAL A 262 -15.71 5.27 -8.45
N GLU A 263 -15.68 4.40 -9.44
CA GLU A 263 -15.15 3.05 -9.27
C GLU A 263 -13.63 3.09 -9.09
N GLN A 264 -13.12 2.31 -8.14
CA GLN A 264 -11.68 2.19 -7.87
C GLN A 264 -11.11 0.87 -8.40
N LEU A 265 -9.86 0.91 -8.87
CA LEU A 265 -9.04 -0.25 -9.20
C LEU A 265 -8.49 -0.89 -7.92
N PRO A 266 -8.28 -2.22 -7.92
CA PRO A 266 -7.65 -2.88 -6.79
C PRO A 266 -6.18 -2.44 -6.66
N MET A 267 -5.75 -2.16 -5.42
CA MET A 267 -4.36 -1.76 -5.17
C MET A 267 -3.36 -2.90 -5.38
N PHE A 268 -3.81 -4.15 -5.24
CA PHE A 268 -2.99 -5.33 -5.44
C PHE A 268 -3.66 -6.28 -6.44
N GLU A 269 -2.84 -6.93 -7.27
CA GLU A 269 -3.34 -7.85 -8.29
C GLU A 269 -2.51 -9.14 -8.27
N ASN A 270 -2.89 -10.06 -7.38
CA ASN A 270 -2.23 -11.36 -7.18
C ASN A 270 -0.70 -11.38 -7.45
N PRO A 271 0.10 -10.84 -6.52
CA PRO A 271 1.54 -10.69 -6.71
C PRO A 271 2.30 -12.03 -6.59
N PHE A 272 1.77 -13.03 -5.89
CA PHE A 272 2.52 -14.24 -5.52
C PHE A 272 2.67 -15.27 -6.64
N PHE A 273 1.73 -15.32 -7.58
CA PHE A 273 1.76 -16.28 -8.69
C PHE A 273 2.40 -15.65 -9.93
N THR A 274 3.66 -15.24 -9.78
CA THR A 274 4.54 -14.78 -10.86
C THR A 274 5.92 -15.38 -10.68
N THR A 275 6.64 -15.59 -11.78
CA THR A 275 8.05 -16.05 -11.75
C THR A 275 9.02 -14.92 -12.09
N ASN A 276 8.53 -13.68 -12.08
CA ASN A 276 9.29 -12.51 -12.47
C ASN A 276 9.08 -11.39 -11.45
N ILE A 277 10.19 -10.97 -10.84
CA ILE A 277 10.21 -9.94 -9.80
C ILE A 277 9.71 -8.58 -10.31
N ARG A 278 9.96 -8.21 -11.58
CA ARG A 278 9.39 -6.99 -12.17
C ARG A 278 7.87 -7.08 -12.21
N THR A 279 7.34 -8.24 -12.60
CA THR A 279 5.90 -8.48 -12.62
C THR A 279 5.30 -8.47 -11.21
N PHE A 280 6.00 -9.01 -10.21
CA PHE A 280 5.63 -8.90 -8.80
C PHE A 280 5.44 -7.43 -8.40
N TRP A 281 6.46 -6.59 -8.61
CA TRP A 281 6.41 -5.18 -8.24
C TRP A 281 5.40 -4.35 -9.04
N SER A 282 5.06 -4.77 -10.26
CA SER A 282 3.96 -4.13 -11.02
C SER A 282 2.56 -4.47 -10.49
N ARG A 283 2.44 -5.58 -9.75
CA ARG A 283 1.20 -6.10 -9.16
C ARG A 283 1.05 -5.77 -7.67
N TRP A 284 2.17 -5.46 -7.02
CA TRP A 284 2.23 -5.02 -5.63
C TRP A 284 2.04 -3.50 -5.53
N ASN A 285 1.06 -3.06 -4.75
CA ASN A 285 0.76 -1.63 -4.53
C ASN A 285 0.76 -0.79 -5.84
N ARG A 286 -0.16 -1.15 -6.75
CA ARG A 286 -0.36 -0.51 -8.05
C ARG A 286 -0.60 1.00 -7.96
N ALA A 287 -1.16 1.46 -6.84
CA ALA A 287 -1.42 2.87 -6.58
C ALA A 287 -0.14 3.71 -6.53
N ILE A 288 0.99 3.11 -6.11
CA ILE A 288 2.33 3.72 -6.11
C ILE A 288 3.11 3.32 -7.37
N ALA A 289 3.08 2.04 -7.77
CA ALA A 289 3.82 1.56 -8.93
C ALA A 289 3.43 2.31 -10.23
N SER A 290 2.13 2.58 -10.42
CA SER A 290 1.64 3.29 -11.61
C SER A 290 2.07 4.76 -11.66
N VAL A 291 2.08 5.47 -10.53
CA VAL A 291 2.46 6.88 -10.50
C VAL A 291 3.97 7.05 -10.65
N LEU A 292 4.78 6.23 -9.95
CA LEU A 292 6.23 6.21 -10.11
C LEU A 292 6.62 5.87 -11.55
N HIS A 293 5.97 4.88 -12.16
CA HIS A 293 6.27 4.53 -13.54
C HIS A 293 6.01 5.69 -14.51
N ARG A 294 4.93 6.43 -14.29
CA ARG A 294 4.55 7.58 -15.12
C ARG A 294 5.52 8.75 -14.97
N ILE A 295 5.85 9.10 -13.73
CA ILE A 295 6.74 10.22 -13.40
C ILE A 295 8.17 9.93 -13.85
N VAL A 296 8.71 8.74 -13.55
CA VAL A 296 10.13 8.43 -13.81
C VAL A 296 10.38 8.06 -15.26
N PHE A 297 9.51 7.26 -15.87
CA PHE A 297 9.73 6.77 -17.23
C PHE A 297 8.99 7.58 -18.30
N GLY A 298 8.36 8.71 -17.92
CA GLY A 298 7.52 9.50 -18.82
C GLY A 298 6.42 8.66 -19.48
N GLY A 299 6.00 7.60 -18.80
CA GLY A 299 5.30 6.47 -19.40
C GLY A 299 3.82 6.72 -19.63
N LYS A 300 3.22 5.96 -20.56
CA LYS A 300 1.77 5.84 -20.71
C LYS A 300 1.14 5.46 -19.37
N ASN A 301 -0.06 5.97 -19.11
CA ASN A 301 -0.85 5.63 -17.94
C ASN A 301 -1.12 4.11 -17.87
N THR A 302 -0.44 3.41 -16.97
CA THR A 302 -0.56 1.95 -16.80
C THR A 302 -1.85 1.53 -16.11
N ASN A 303 -2.67 2.48 -15.64
CA ASN A 303 -3.98 2.18 -15.07
C ASN A 303 -5.04 1.90 -16.14
N ILE A 304 -4.78 2.26 -17.41
CA ILE A 304 -5.64 1.93 -18.54
C ILE A 304 -5.49 0.44 -18.86
N ARG A 305 -6.50 -0.37 -18.55
CA ARG A 305 -6.47 -1.83 -18.71
C ARG A 305 -6.33 -2.24 -20.17
N HIS A 306 -7.01 -1.56 -21.08
CA HIS A 306 -7.05 -1.93 -22.50
C HIS A 306 -5.77 -1.56 -23.30
N ALA A 307 -4.97 -0.61 -22.83
CA ALA A 307 -3.69 -0.26 -23.45
C ALA A 307 -2.64 -1.40 -23.35
N SER A 308 -2.80 -2.30 -22.38
CA SER A 308 -1.92 -3.45 -22.19
C SER A 308 -2.17 -4.59 -23.20
N HIS A 309 -3.40 -4.72 -23.70
CA HIS A 309 -3.78 -5.75 -24.68
C HIS A 309 -3.49 -5.36 -26.12
N SER A 310 -3.53 -4.07 -26.49
CA SER A 310 -3.24 -3.64 -27.86
C SER A 310 -1.74 -3.70 -28.21
N THR A 311 -0.87 -3.42 -27.23
CA THR A 311 0.58 -3.40 -27.45
C THR A 311 1.21 -4.80 -27.58
N THR A 312 0.50 -5.86 -27.20
CA THR A 312 0.95 -7.25 -27.41
C THR A 312 0.59 -7.79 -28.79
N ASN A 313 -0.49 -7.31 -29.42
CA ASN A 313 -0.92 -7.81 -30.73
C ASN A 313 -0.35 -7.02 -31.93
N GLU A 314 -0.01 -5.74 -31.78
CA GLU A 314 0.51 -4.95 -32.92
C GLU A 314 1.99 -5.20 -33.27
N LYS A 315 2.77 -5.78 -32.36
CA LYS A 315 4.19 -6.12 -32.63
C LYS A 315 4.40 -7.51 -33.26
N GLY A 316 3.31 -8.25 -33.51
CA GLY A 316 3.35 -9.60 -34.10
C GLY A 316 3.26 -9.65 -35.63
N LYS A 317 3.03 -8.52 -36.32
CA LYS A 317 2.91 -8.46 -37.78
C LYS A 317 3.90 -7.47 -38.40
N GLN A 318 5.18 -7.82 -38.40
CA GLN A 318 6.06 -7.39 -39.48
C GLN A 318 7.33 -8.25 -39.59
N LYS A 319 7.52 -8.76 -40.83
CA LYS A 319 8.68 -9.43 -41.43
C LYS A 319 8.67 -10.96 -41.46
N ASP A 320 7.95 -11.47 -42.45
CA ASP A 320 8.48 -12.51 -43.34
C ASP A 320 9.62 -11.94 -44.19
N GLY A 321 10.64 -12.76 -44.44
CA GLY A 321 11.63 -12.55 -45.50
C GLY A 321 13.06 -12.24 -45.06
N SER A 322 13.76 -13.21 -44.45
CA SER A 322 15.15 -13.56 -44.83
C SER A 322 15.63 -14.83 -44.12
N VAL A 323 16.07 -15.79 -44.93
CA VAL A 323 16.73 -17.02 -44.52
C VAL A 323 18.19 -16.70 -44.15
N GLY A 324 18.67 -17.26 -43.04
CA GLY A 324 20.10 -17.44 -42.78
C GLY A 324 20.86 -16.28 -42.14
N ALA A 325 20.71 -16.09 -40.82
CA ALA A 325 21.75 -15.49 -39.98
C ALA A 325 21.62 -16.03 -38.56
N ALA A 326 22.73 -16.55 -38.01
CA ALA A 326 22.79 -16.99 -36.62
C ALA A 326 22.26 -15.87 -35.70
N LYS A 327 21.26 -16.18 -34.87
CA LYS A 327 20.70 -15.23 -33.89
C LYS A 327 21.79 -14.84 -32.90
N GLN A 328 22.54 -13.78 -33.22
CA GLN A 328 23.43 -13.16 -32.25
C GLN A 328 22.57 -12.68 -31.08
N HIS A 329 22.84 -13.21 -29.89
CA HIS A 329 22.19 -12.71 -28.69
C HIS A 329 22.49 -11.21 -28.57
N PRO A 330 21.48 -10.37 -28.32
CA PRO A 330 21.69 -8.93 -28.21
C PRO A 330 22.73 -8.66 -27.11
N ARG A 331 23.62 -7.69 -27.29
CA ARG A 331 24.53 -7.25 -26.22
C ARG A 331 23.89 -6.12 -25.41
N PRO A 332 24.24 -5.95 -24.13
CA PRO A 332 23.83 -4.77 -23.37
C PRO A 332 24.30 -3.49 -24.05
N ASP A 333 23.35 -2.60 -24.33
CA ASP A 333 23.58 -1.29 -24.95
C ASP A 333 23.45 -0.18 -23.90
N ALA A 334 23.93 1.03 -24.22
CA ALA A 334 23.84 2.20 -23.34
C ALA A 334 22.41 2.46 -22.86
N ARG A 335 21.41 2.19 -23.71
CA ARG A 335 19.99 2.33 -23.38
C ARG A 335 19.54 1.34 -22.31
N PHE A 336 20.05 0.11 -22.31
CA PHE A 336 19.79 -0.86 -21.24
C PHE A 336 20.37 -0.37 -19.91
N PHE A 337 21.60 0.15 -19.89
CA PHE A 337 22.21 0.70 -18.68
C PHE A 337 21.43 1.90 -18.13
N GLN A 338 21.05 2.84 -18.99
CA GLN A 338 20.23 4.00 -18.59
C GLN A 338 18.91 3.57 -17.94
N LYS A 339 18.18 2.64 -18.55
CA LYS A 339 16.92 2.11 -17.99
C LYS A 339 17.13 1.33 -16.70
N SER A 340 18.24 0.62 -16.58
CA SER A 340 18.59 -0.13 -15.38
C SER A 340 18.90 0.82 -14.22
N LEU A 341 19.65 1.88 -14.48
CA LEU A 341 19.92 2.94 -13.50
C LEU A 341 18.62 3.63 -13.05
N GLN A 342 17.73 3.98 -13.98
CA GLN A 342 16.42 4.54 -13.65
C GLN A 342 15.59 3.60 -12.77
N ALA A 343 15.61 2.29 -13.05
CA ALA A 343 14.93 1.30 -12.23
C ALA A 343 15.52 1.27 -10.81
N VAL A 344 16.85 1.13 -10.67
CA VAL A 344 17.50 1.13 -9.35
C VAL A 344 17.25 2.42 -8.59
N LEU A 345 17.30 3.58 -9.25
CA LEU A 345 17.00 4.88 -8.64
C LEU A 345 15.53 4.96 -8.17
N THR A 346 14.59 4.41 -8.94
CA THR A 346 13.18 4.34 -8.53
C THR A 346 13.01 3.54 -7.23
N PHE A 347 13.69 2.40 -7.14
CA PHE A 347 13.71 1.58 -5.93
C PHE A 347 14.41 2.30 -4.78
N PHE A 348 15.54 2.96 -5.01
CA PHE A 348 16.23 3.75 -3.99
C PHE A 348 15.34 4.85 -3.41
N VAL A 349 14.68 5.64 -4.26
CA VAL A 349 13.72 6.67 -3.82
C VAL A 349 12.59 6.02 -3.04
N SER A 350 12.01 4.92 -3.53
CA SER A 350 11.01 4.14 -2.78
C SER A 350 11.52 3.71 -1.39
N GLY A 351 12.78 3.31 -1.29
CA GLY A 351 13.43 2.95 -0.04
C GLY A 351 13.58 4.11 0.94
N MET A 352 14.08 5.26 0.48
CA MET A 352 14.18 6.48 1.30
C MET A 352 12.80 6.92 1.82
N LEU A 353 11.77 6.76 1.00
CA LEU A 353 10.41 7.10 1.40
C LEU A 353 9.91 6.17 2.51
N HIS A 354 10.26 4.90 2.46
CA HIS A 354 9.93 3.98 3.52
C HIS A 354 10.65 4.33 4.84
N GLU A 355 11.87 4.85 4.80
CA GLU A 355 12.52 5.44 6.00
C GLU A 355 11.79 6.72 6.47
N TYR A 356 11.31 7.57 5.54
CA TYR A 356 10.48 8.72 5.87
C TYR A 356 9.14 8.30 6.51
N LEU A 357 8.51 7.23 6.04
CA LEU A 357 7.30 6.66 6.67
C LEU A 357 7.61 6.11 8.06
N LEU A 358 8.74 5.39 8.21
CA LEU A 358 9.20 4.89 9.51
C LEU A 358 9.51 6.02 10.49
N TYR A 359 10.03 7.16 10.05
CA TYR A 359 10.24 8.32 10.93
C TYR A 359 8.95 8.71 11.69
N PHE A 360 7.77 8.60 11.06
CA PHE A 360 6.47 8.89 11.69
C PHE A 360 5.85 7.70 12.42
N GLY A 361 6.07 6.46 11.97
CA GLY A 361 5.45 5.27 12.58
C GLY A 361 6.33 4.49 13.56
N SER A 362 7.64 4.72 13.55
CA SER A 362 8.61 3.98 14.34
C SER A 362 9.89 4.82 14.41
N PRO A 363 9.91 5.86 15.29
CA PRO A 363 10.94 6.90 15.27
C PRO A 363 12.37 6.32 15.22
N GLY A 364 12.99 6.43 14.04
CA GLY A 364 14.30 5.88 13.76
C GLY A 364 14.58 5.86 12.25
N LEU A 365 15.81 6.18 11.88
CA LEU A 365 16.33 5.96 10.53
C LEU A 365 17.29 4.78 10.61
N TYR A 366 16.92 3.67 9.99
CA TYR A 366 17.69 2.44 10.13
C TYR A 366 18.39 2.06 8.83
N GLY A 367 17.89 2.53 7.68
CA GLY A 367 18.41 2.18 6.36
C GLY A 367 18.04 0.76 5.91
N TRP A 368 17.41 -0.05 6.77
CA TRP A 368 17.01 -1.43 6.44
C TRP A 368 15.98 -1.49 5.32
N GLN A 369 14.96 -0.61 5.34
CA GLN A 369 13.96 -0.58 4.27
C GLN A 369 14.57 0.02 2.99
N THR A 370 15.49 0.98 3.11
CA THR A 370 16.25 1.46 1.94
C THR A 370 17.04 0.33 1.28
N LEU A 371 17.78 -0.47 2.06
CA LEU A 371 18.53 -1.62 1.56
C LEU A 371 17.60 -2.67 0.93
N PHE A 372 16.46 -2.97 1.57
CA PHE A 372 15.43 -3.85 1.02
C PHE A 372 15.03 -3.45 -0.40
N PHE A 373 14.71 -2.17 -0.63
CA PHE A 373 14.31 -1.72 -1.96
C PHE A 373 15.47 -1.71 -2.95
N ILE A 374 16.69 -1.30 -2.56
CA ILE A 374 17.87 -1.35 -3.45
C ILE A 374 18.11 -2.79 -3.95
N LEU A 375 18.10 -3.78 -3.06
CA LEU A 375 18.28 -5.20 -3.42
C LEU A 375 17.21 -5.67 -4.41
N ASN A 376 15.96 -5.27 -4.20
CA ASN A 376 14.86 -5.55 -5.14
C ASN A 376 15.04 -4.85 -6.50
N GLY A 377 15.57 -3.63 -6.52
CA GLY A 377 15.90 -2.90 -7.74
C GLY A 377 17.00 -3.59 -8.54
N LEU A 378 18.08 -3.99 -7.87
CA LEU A 378 19.17 -4.76 -8.49
C LEU A 378 18.67 -6.11 -9.03
N MET A 379 17.88 -6.84 -8.24
CA MET A 379 17.30 -8.11 -8.68
C MET A 379 16.33 -7.95 -9.85
N THR A 380 15.62 -6.82 -9.93
CA THR A 380 14.79 -6.47 -11.10
C THR A 380 15.63 -6.24 -12.36
N VAL A 381 16.80 -5.61 -12.23
CA VAL A 381 17.76 -5.44 -13.33
C VAL A 381 18.32 -6.81 -13.76
N VAL A 382 18.78 -7.63 -12.81
CA VAL A 382 19.30 -8.98 -13.08
C VAL A 382 18.24 -9.85 -13.78
N SER A 383 17.01 -9.88 -13.27
CA SER A 383 15.91 -10.62 -13.91
C SER A 383 15.63 -10.14 -15.34
N THR A 384 15.71 -8.82 -15.58
CA THR A 384 15.53 -8.24 -16.92
C THR A 384 16.70 -8.60 -17.85
N TYR A 385 17.93 -8.58 -17.33
CA TYR A 385 19.14 -8.97 -18.04
C TYR A 385 19.04 -10.43 -18.50
N CYS A 386 18.79 -11.36 -17.58
CA CYS A 386 18.66 -12.79 -17.89
C CYS A 386 17.58 -13.04 -18.94
N ARG A 387 16.43 -12.38 -18.83
CA ARG A 387 15.34 -12.53 -19.80
C ARG A 387 15.67 -11.98 -21.19
N LYS A 388 16.42 -10.88 -21.27
CA LYS A 388 16.74 -10.22 -22.55
C LYS A 388 17.93 -10.88 -23.26
N PHE A 389 18.94 -11.29 -22.50
CA PHE A 389 20.24 -11.71 -23.03
C PHE A 389 20.50 -13.21 -22.91
N HIS A 390 19.82 -13.90 -21.99
CA HIS A 390 19.89 -15.35 -21.81
C HIS A 390 18.49 -16.00 -21.85
N PRO A 391 17.69 -15.78 -22.93
CA PRO A 391 16.34 -16.32 -23.00
C PRO A 391 16.29 -17.85 -22.95
N ASP A 392 17.31 -18.53 -23.47
CA ASP A 392 17.39 -20.00 -23.46
C ASP A 392 17.55 -20.56 -22.04
N LEU A 393 18.31 -19.87 -21.19
CA LEU A 393 18.41 -20.22 -19.76
C LEU A 393 17.03 -20.12 -19.11
N VAL A 394 16.33 -19.01 -19.34
CA VAL A 394 14.99 -18.77 -18.78
C VAL A 394 13.96 -19.79 -19.30
N ALA A 395 14.08 -20.21 -20.55
CA ALA A 395 13.20 -21.22 -21.16
C ALA A 395 13.47 -22.63 -20.63
N ARG A 396 14.74 -22.97 -20.36
CA ARG A 396 15.13 -24.27 -19.81
C ARG A 396 14.82 -24.40 -18.32
N THR A 397 14.79 -23.31 -17.56
CA THR A 397 14.46 -23.36 -16.13
C THR A 397 12.96 -23.61 -15.93
N PRO A 398 12.55 -24.68 -15.22
CA PRO A 398 11.15 -24.96 -14.94
C PRO A 398 10.45 -23.79 -14.22
N VAL A 399 9.16 -23.59 -14.51
CA VAL A 399 8.34 -22.52 -13.91
C VAL A 399 8.40 -22.56 -12.38
N PHE A 400 8.23 -23.75 -11.79
CA PHE A 400 8.26 -23.94 -10.35
C PHE A 400 9.61 -23.55 -9.74
N VAL A 401 10.73 -23.89 -10.38
CA VAL A 401 12.07 -23.52 -9.91
C VAL A 401 12.25 -22.00 -9.92
N ARG A 402 11.82 -21.31 -10.99
CA ARG A 402 11.88 -19.83 -11.05
C ARG A 402 11.02 -19.18 -9.97
N TRP A 403 9.83 -19.72 -9.72
CA TRP A 403 8.96 -19.27 -8.65
C TRP A 403 9.61 -19.46 -7.28
N LEU A 404 10.15 -20.66 -7.02
CA LEU A 404 10.81 -20.99 -5.76
C LEU A 404 12.01 -20.10 -5.49
N LEU A 405 12.88 -19.86 -6.48
CA LEU A 405 14.02 -18.94 -6.36
C LEU A 405 13.57 -17.52 -6.01
N MET A 406 12.47 -17.05 -6.61
CA MET A 406 11.91 -15.73 -6.30
C MET A 406 11.36 -15.68 -4.86
N MET A 407 10.67 -16.73 -4.41
CA MET A 407 10.15 -16.80 -3.04
C MET A 407 11.27 -16.89 -2.01
N ILE A 408 12.31 -17.69 -2.27
CA ILE A 408 13.51 -17.74 -1.42
C ILE A 408 14.15 -16.35 -1.32
N PHE A 409 14.31 -15.65 -2.45
CA PHE A 409 14.83 -14.29 -2.44
C PHE A 409 13.99 -13.35 -1.56
N PHE A 410 12.65 -13.39 -1.71
CA PHE A 410 11.77 -12.57 -0.88
C PHE A 410 11.82 -12.94 0.59
N GLU A 411 11.88 -14.23 0.92
CA GLU A 411 11.96 -14.73 2.30
C GLU A 411 13.11 -14.06 3.06
N PHE A 412 14.31 -14.08 2.48
CA PHE A 412 15.49 -13.47 3.09
C PHE A 412 15.46 -11.94 3.08
N VAL A 413 15.01 -11.34 1.97
CA VAL A 413 15.06 -9.88 1.82
C VAL A 413 13.96 -9.19 2.63
N CYS A 414 12.77 -9.77 2.77
CA CYS A 414 11.66 -9.22 3.57
C CYS A 414 11.98 -9.04 5.04
N ILE A 415 12.97 -9.76 5.59
CA ILE A 415 13.46 -9.55 6.97
C ILE A 415 13.88 -8.09 7.17
N LEU A 416 14.59 -7.51 6.19
CA LEU A 416 15.01 -6.10 6.21
C LEU A 416 13.80 -5.14 6.23
N PHE A 417 12.68 -5.56 5.63
CA PHE A 417 11.45 -4.77 5.64
C PHE A 417 10.72 -4.86 6.99
N PHE A 418 10.67 -6.04 7.60
CA PHE A 418 9.89 -6.29 8.82
C PHE A 418 10.58 -5.83 10.11
N ILE A 419 11.91 -5.92 10.22
CA ILE A 419 12.65 -5.59 11.45
C ILE A 419 12.21 -4.24 12.07
N PRO A 420 12.11 -3.13 11.32
CA PRO A 420 11.67 -1.86 11.90
C PRO A 420 10.28 -1.91 12.54
N PHE A 421 9.33 -2.62 11.92
CA PHE A 421 7.96 -2.77 12.45
C PHE A 421 7.92 -3.68 13.67
N GLN A 422 8.71 -4.75 13.67
CA GLN A 422 8.78 -5.72 14.77
C GLN A 422 9.40 -5.08 16.00
N ARG A 423 10.43 -4.22 15.85
CA ARG A 423 11.10 -3.53 16.96
C ARG A 423 10.20 -2.59 17.75
N THR A 424 9.16 -2.04 17.12
CA THR A 424 8.20 -1.13 17.77
C THR A 424 6.85 -1.78 18.06
N ASN A 425 6.67 -3.06 17.73
CA ASN A 425 5.37 -3.73 17.78
C ASN A 425 4.27 -2.94 17.05
N MET A 426 4.61 -2.15 16.03
CA MET A 426 3.67 -1.25 15.34
C MET A 426 2.46 -2.03 14.79
N LEU A 427 2.68 -3.24 14.29
CA LEU A 427 1.61 -4.09 13.74
C LEU A 427 0.71 -4.72 14.80
N ALA A 428 1.06 -4.64 16.09
CA ALA A 428 0.16 -5.00 17.18
C ALA A 428 -1.06 -4.07 17.24
N GLU A 429 -0.94 -2.80 16.83
CA GLU A 429 -2.08 -1.88 16.73
C GLU A 429 -3.18 -2.43 15.79
N MET A 430 -2.82 -3.20 14.76
CA MET A 430 -3.80 -3.81 13.86
C MET A 430 -4.58 -4.94 14.54
N GLN A 431 -3.96 -5.65 15.50
CA GLN A 431 -4.68 -6.61 16.35
C GLN A 431 -5.62 -5.87 17.30
N MET A 432 -5.24 -4.67 17.79
CA MET A 432 -6.10 -3.83 18.65
C MET A 432 -7.42 -3.51 17.94
N VAL A 433 -7.35 -3.17 16.65
CA VAL A 433 -8.53 -2.85 15.86
C VAL A 433 -9.47 -4.06 15.79
N GLY A 434 -8.95 -5.25 15.51
CA GLY A 434 -9.74 -6.49 15.47
C GLY A 434 -10.34 -6.85 16.83
N GLN A 435 -9.52 -6.82 17.88
CA GLN A 435 -9.98 -7.07 19.25
C GLN A 435 -11.02 -6.04 19.69
N GLY A 436 -10.83 -4.78 19.36
CA GLY A 436 -11.75 -3.69 19.65
C GLY A 436 -13.11 -3.86 18.96
N MET A 437 -13.16 -4.44 17.75
CA MET A 437 -14.42 -4.77 17.07
C MET A 437 -15.08 -6.04 17.64
N LEU A 438 -14.28 -7.00 18.12
CA LEU A 438 -14.73 -8.31 18.56
C LEU A 438 -15.22 -8.32 20.01
N PHE A 439 -14.40 -7.85 20.95
CA PHE A 439 -14.62 -8.00 22.38
C PHE A 439 -15.50 -6.91 22.98
N PRO A 440 -16.27 -7.22 24.05
CA PRO A 440 -17.04 -6.21 24.76
C PRO A 440 -16.13 -5.14 25.37
N ARG A 441 -16.60 -3.89 25.44
CA ARG A 441 -15.76 -2.75 25.92
C ARG A 441 -15.20 -2.97 27.32
N TYR A 442 -15.98 -3.56 28.21
CA TYR A 442 -15.58 -3.85 29.60
C TYR A 442 -14.60 -5.03 29.74
N ALA A 443 -14.40 -5.80 28.67
CA ALA A 443 -13.60 -7.02 28.66
C ALA A 443 -12.60 -7.07 27.49
N GLN A 444 -12.15 -5.90 27.01
CA GLN A 444 -11.14 -5.86 25.94
C GLN A 444 -9.81 -6.47 26.41
N PRO A 445 -9.19 -7.36 25.61
CA PRO A 445 -7.88 -7.90 25.92
C PRO A 445 -6.84 -6.79 26.00
N ARG A 446 -5.93 -6.89 26.98
CA ARG A 446 -4.78 -5.99 27.12
C ARG A 446 -3.50 -6.57 26.50
N ARG A 447 -3.60 -7.74 25.88
CA ARG A 447 -2.48 -8.50 25.32
C ARG A 447 -2.76 -8.86 23.87
N ALA A 448 -1.73 -8.75 23.03
CA ALA A 448 -1.72 -9.31 21.69
C ALA A 448 -1.31 -10.78 21.75
N THR A 449 -1.63 -11.49 20.68
CA THR A 449 -1.27 -12.89 20.48
C THR A 449 -0.18 -12.98 19.43
N TYR A 450 0.84 -13.79 19.72
CA TYR A 450 1.85 -14.22 18.76
C TYR A 450 1.81 -15.75 18.61
N VAL A 451 1.82 -16.24 17.37
CA VAL A 451 1.79 -17.67 17.03
C VAL A 451 3.06 -18.02 16.27
N TYR A 452 3.73 -19.09 16.70
CA TYR A 452 5.01 -19.55 16.14
C TYR A 452 5.13 -21.08 16.20
N PHE A 453 6.09 -21.63 15.44
CA PHE A 453 6.30 -23.08 15.27
C PHE A 453 7.78 -23.42 15.47
N LEU A 454 8.09 -24.67 15.86
CA LEU A 454 9.48 -25.19 15.91
C LEU A 454 10.45 -24.47 16.88
N ASP A 455 10.00 -24.10 18.07
CA ASP A 455 10.91 -23.77 19.18
C ASP A 455 10.92 -24.90 20.21
N ASN A 456 11.83 -25.85 20.00
CA ASN A 456 12.23 -26.88 20.97
C ASN A 456 13.74 -26.88 21.10
#